data_AF-A0A7C7QRM2-F1
#
_entry.id   AF-A0A7C7QRM2-F1
#
_cell.length_a   1.000
_cell.length_b   1.000
_cell.length_c   1.000
_cell.angle_alpha   90.00
_cell.angle_beta   90.00
_cell.angle_gamma   90.00
#
_symmetry.space_group_name_H-M   'P 1'
#
loop_
_entity.id
_entity.type
_entity.pdbx_description
1 polymer ?
#
loop_
_entity_poly.entity_id
_entity_poly.type
_entity_poly.pdbx_seq_one_letter_code
_entity_poly.pdbx_strand_id
1 'polypeptide(L)'
;FSGMTSDLKMRQAVPMVEMAAPMAAPAGTPAPMPTAVAEEKEAGARAGAEQKEMPRLRQYFPEALYWNPQAVTDENGHLTLEIPLADSITTWRLTALASAQQGQLGSATAGIRVFQDFFVDIDLPVYFTQGDEVSVPIAVYNYLPQPQTVRLTLTQEDWFELLDEAEKELFIEADDVEVVYFRIRVVQFGTHSLTMTALGEHKSDAIRRSITVYPDGKQLEATFSDRLEGPVEKTVTIPAEAIVGTAKITCKIYPGVLSQVVEGLEKLLRLPHG
;
A
#
# COMPACT_ATOMS: atom_id res chain seq x y z
N PHE A 1 39.61 38.07 8.40
CA PHE A 1 40.75 38.95 8.13
C PHE A 1 41.84 38.15 7.43
N SER A 2 42.20 38.57 6.21
CA SER A 2 43.42 38.26 5.41
C SER A 2 43.84 36.78 5.28
N GLY A 3 43.92 36.14 4.11
CA GLY A 3 44.14 36.62 2.75
C GLY A 3 45.42 35.97 2.20
N MET A 4 45.31 35.08 1.21
CA MET A 4 46.34 34.92 0.17
C MET A 4 45.76 34.24 -1.08
N THR A 5 45.80 35.04 -2.12
CA THR A 5 45.57 34.84 -3.55
C THR A 5 46.55 33.85 -4.19
N SER A 6 46.10 33.11 -5.20
CA SER A 6 46.67 33.20 -6.56
C SER A 6 45.93 32.33 -7.58
N ASP A 7 45.50 33.00 -8.65
CA ASP A 7 44.94 32.51 -9.90
C ASP A 7 45.73 31.39 -10.59
N LEU A 8 45.00 30.49 -11.28
CA LEU A 8 45.35 30.16 -12.67
C LEU A 8 44.10 29.73 -13.46
N LYS A 9 43.78 30.55 -14.48
CA LYS A 9 42.82 30.26 -15.55
C LYS A 9 43.41 29.20 -16.51
N MET A 10 42.59 28.24 -16.93
CA MET A 10 42.63 27.74 -18.31
C MET A 10 41.22 27.39 -18.81
N ARG A 11 40.96 27.84 -20.03
CA ARG A 11 39.71 27.78 -20.79
C ARG A 11 39.71 26.53 -21.68
N GLN A 12 38.54 25.91 -21.84
CA GLN A 12 37.96 25.33 -23.09
C GLN A 12 36.65 24.63 -22.67
N ALA A 13 35.45 25.17 -22.86
CA ALA A 13 34.69 25.38 -24.11
C ALA A 13 34.39 24.08 -24.88
N VAL A 14 33.22 23.48 -24.61
CA VAL A 14 32.50 22.54 -25.50
C VAL A 14 31.00 22.90 -25.43
N PRO A 15 30.29 22.98 -26.57
CA PRO A 15 29.11 23.84 -26.69
C PRO A 15 27.77 23.18 -26.33
N MET A 16 26.85 24.07 -25.97
CA MET A 16 25.41 23.88 -25.81
C MET A 16 24.77 23.62 -27.19
N VAL A 17 24.01 22.53 -27.33
CA VAL A 17 23.15 22.31 -28.50
C VAL A 17 21.72 22.67 -28.11
N GLU A 18 21.33 23.86 -28.54
CA GLU A 18 19.99 24.40 -28.56
C GLU A 18 19.33 23.94 -29.87
N MET A 19 18.22 23.19 -29.81
CA MET A 19 17.41 22.93 -31.01
C MET A 19 16.31 23.98 -31.11
N ALA A 20 16.45 24.80 -32.14
CA ALA A 20 15.53 25.85 -32.55
C ALA A 20 14.24 25.28 -33.18
N ALA A 21 13.13 25.91 -32.83
CA ALA A 21 11.86 25.85 -33.56
C ALA A 21 11.95 26.66 -34.88
N PRO A 22 11.17 26.32 -35.93
CA PRO A 22 10.90 27.27 -37.00
C PRO A 22 9.55 27.99 -36.82
N MET A 23 9.57 29.30 -37.10
CA MET A 23 8.44 30.24 -37.06
C MET A 23 7.47 30.12 -38.26
N ALA A 24 6.28 30.70 -38.04
CA ALA A 24 5.14 31.02 -38.93
C ALA A 24 5.52 31.75 -40.25
N ALA A 25 4.68 31.94 -41.29
CA ALA A 25 3.26 32.37 -41.39
C ALA A 25 2.80 32.23 -42.90
N PRO A 26 1.60 32.66 -43.38
CA PRO A 26 0.59 33.53 -42.78
C PRO A 26 -0.89 33.11 -42.93
N ALA A 27 -1.74 33.96 -42.34
CA ALA A 27 -3.16 33.84 -42.08
C ALA A 27 -4.09 33.91 -43.31
N GLY A 28 -5.25 33.25 -43.17
CA GLY A 28 -6.47 33.45 -43.98
C GLY A 28 -7.72 33.27 -43.10
N THR A 29 -8.59 34.28 -43.14
CA THR A 29 -9.81 34.55 -42.36
C THR A 29 -10.90 33.44 -42.48
N PRO A 30 -11.80 33.25 -41.48
CA PRO A 30 -12.76 32.13 -41.44
C PRO A 30 -14.14 32.47 -42.03
N ALA A 31 -14.91 31.43 -42.40
CA ALA A 31 -16.37 31.52 -42.63
C ALA A 31 -17.09 30.25 -42.08
N PRO A 32 -18.32 30.38 -41.56
CA PRO A 32 -18.97 29.38 -40.68
C PRO A 32 -20.01 28.51 -41.42
N MET A 33 -20.52 27.44 -40.77
CA MET A 33 -21.89 26.86 -40.83
C MET A 33 -21.89 25.44 -40.22
N PRO A 34 -23.04 24.85 -39.79
CA PRO A 34 -23.96 25.33 -38.77
C PRO A 34 -24.32 24.24 -37.73
N THR A 35 -24.83 24.66 -36.58
CA THR A 35 -25.40 23.81 -35.52
C THR A 35 -26.75 23.24 -35.96
N ALA A 36 -26.94 21.92 -35.83
CA ALA A 36 -28.24 21.27 -35.91
C ALA A 36 -28.62 20.74 -34.52
N VAL A 37 -29.71 21.30 -33.98
CA VAL A 37 -30.39 20.87 -32.76
C VAL A 37 -31.38 19.79 -33.15
N ALA A 38 -31.37 18.67 -32.43
CA ALA A 38 -32.48 17.71 -32.41
C ALA A 38 -32.81 17.42 -30.94
N GLU A 39 -33.95 17.94 -30.50
CA GLU A 39 -34.67 17.47 -29.31
C GLU A 39 -35.47 16.23 -29.71
N GLU A 40 -35.39 15.18 -28.91
CA GLU A 40 -36.45 14.17 -28.77
C GLU A 40 -36.72 13.94 -27.28
N LYS A 41 -38.00 13.95 -26.95
CA LYS A 41 -38.61 13.90 -25.62
C LYS A 41 -39.26 12.53 -25.43
N GLU A 42 -39.41 12.13 -24.16
CA GLU A 42 -40.15 10.97 -23.60
C GLU A 42 -39.24 9.87 -23.02
N ALA A 43 -39.51 9.26 -21.88
CA ALA A 43 -40.56 9.40 -20.88
C ALA A 43 -40.02 8.85 -19.54
N GLY A 44 -40.52 9.39 -18.43
CA GLY A 44 -40.25 8.82 -17.11
C GLY A 44 -40.92 7.47 -16.93
N ALA A 45 -40.15 6.50 -16.43
CA ALA A 45 -40.66 5.35 -15.71
C ALA A 45 -39.80 5.17 -14.45
N ARG A 46 -40.47 5.22 -13.30
CA ARG A 46 -39.91 5.00 -11.98
C ARG A 46 -39.29 3.60 -11.88
N ALA A 47 -38.06 3.55 -11.39
CA ALA A 47 -37.68 2.57 -10.38
C ALA A 47 -36.73 3.31 -9.43
N GLY A 48 -37.27 3.75 -8.30
CA GLY A 48 -36.43 4.10 -7.16
C GLY A 48 -35.82 2.81 -6.65
N ALA A 49 -34.72 2.38 -7.28
CA ALA A 49 -33.73 1.63 -6.53
C ALA A 49 -33.16 2.64 -5.55
N GLU A 50 -33.44 2.47 -4.26
CA GLU A 50 -32.63 3.06 -3.22
C GLU A 50 -31.19 2.71 -3.59
N GLN A 51 -30.44 3.70 -4.11
CA GLN A 51 -29.01 3.57 -4.27
C GLN A 51 -28.47 3.53 -2.86
N LYS A 52 -28.41 2.31 -2.31
CA LYS A 52 -27.74 2.03 -1.05
C LYS A 52 -26.32 2.54 -1.26
N GLU A 53 -25.99 3.65 -0.60
CA GLU A 53 -24.69 4.29 -0.77
C GLU A 53 -23.60 3.24 -0.55
N MET A 54 -22.67 3.14 -1.49
CA MET A 54 -21.56 2.21 -1.35
C MET A 54 -20.77 2.59 -0.09
N PRO A 55 -20.50 1.64 0.81
CA PRO A 55 -19.78 1.94 2.04
C PRO A 55 -18.37 2.43 1.73
N ARG A 56 -17.82 3.24 2.63
CA ARG A 56 -16.41 3.66 2.56
C ARG A 56 -15.52 2.41 2.59
N LEU A 57 -14.61 2.34 1.63
CA LEU A 57 -13.61 1.27 1.57
C LEU A 57 -12.48 1.52 2.58
N ARG A 58 -12.28 0.58 3.50
CA ARG A 58 -11.15 0.51 4.44
C ARG A 58 -9.98 -0.21 3.77
N GLN A 59 -8.87 0.49 3.61
CA GLN A 59 -7.69 -0.05 2.90
C GLN A 59 -6.35 0.41 3.51
N TYR A 60 -6.37 1.37 4.44
CA TYR A 60 -5.18 1.90 5.07
C TYR A 60 -4.95 1.27 6.45
N PHE A 61 -4.10 0.24 6.50
CA PHE A 61 -3.78 -0.55 7.69
C PHE A 61 -2.27 -0.53 8.01
N PRO A 62 -1.68 0.63 8.36
CA PRO A 62 -0.28 0.68 8.78
C PRO A 62 -0.08 -0.01 10.13
N GLU A 63 1.14 -0.43 10.44
CA GLU A 63 1.52 -0.88 11.80
C GLU A 63 1.84 0.31 12.72
N ALA A 64 2.46 1.35 12.16
CA ALA A 64 2.79 2.59 12.85
C ALA A 64 2.08 3.76 12.17
N LEU A 65 1.12 4.37 12.88
CA LEU A 65 0.31 5.46 12.35
C LEU A 65 1.09 6.76 12.20
N TYR A 66 1.90 7.09 13.20
CA TYR A 66 2.59 8.38 13.27
C TYR A 66 3.91 8.26 14.04
N TRP A 67 4.95 8.92 13.50
CA TRP A 67 6.26 9.04 14.12
C TRP A 67 6.82 10.43 13.87
N ASN A 68 7.09 11.18 14.94
CA ASN A 68 7.73 12.50 14.84
C ASN A 68 8.78 12.66 15.94
N PRO A 69 10.08 12.52 15.60
CA PRO A 69 11.17 12.60 16.56
C PRO A 69 11.60 14.05 16.88
N GLN A 70 11.06 15.06 16.20
CA GLN A 70 11.51 16.45 16.28
C GLN A 70 10.38 17.42 16.67
N ALA A 71 9.31 16.93 17.30
CA ALA A 71 8.23 17.78 17.76
C ALA A 71 8.69 18.65 18.94
N VAL A 72 8.63 19.98 18.78
CA VAL A 72 9.01 20.95 19.80
C VAL A 72 7.74 21.53 20.43
N THR A 73 7.70 21.57 21.76
CA THR A 73 6.60 22.21 22.50
C THR A 73 6.67 23.72 22.38
N ASP A 74 5.53 24.38 22.57
CA ASP A 74 5.50 25.84 22.72
C ASP A 74 6.16 26.31 24.04
N GLU A 75 6.15 27.63 24.27
CA GLU A 75 6.72 28.25 25.46
C GLU A 75 6.06 27.79 26.78
N ASN A 76 4.83 27.27 26.69
CA ASN A 76 4.08 26.74 27.83
C ASN A 76 4.26 25.22 28.02
N GLY A 77 5.04 24.56 27.16
CA GLY A 77 5.25 23.13 27.19
C GLY A 77 4.13 22.31 26.53
N HIS A 78 3.28 22.93 25.72
CA HIS A 78 2.20 22.25 25.00
C HIS A 78 2.60 21.91 23.57
N LEU A 79 2.07 20.78 23.08
CA LEU A 79 2.20 20.34 21.71
C LEU A 79 0.84 19.81 21.26
N THR A 80 0.32 20.38 20.18
CA THR A 80 -0.92 19.91 19.54
C THR A 80 -0.57 19.30 18.19
N LEU A 81 -1.07 18.10 17.93
CA LEU A 81 -0.86 17.37 16.68
C LEU A 81 -2.20 16.89 16.13
N GLU A 82 -2.44 17.15 14.86
CA GLU A 82 -3.56 16.56 14.12
C GLU A 82 -3.05 15.32 13.39
N ILE A 83 -3.58 14.14 13.76
CA ILE A 83 -3.15 12.86 13.21
C ILE A 83 -4.37 12.18 12.59
N PRO A 84 -4.44 12.01 11.26
CA PRO A 84 -5.51 11.24 10.64
C PRO A 84 -5.42 9.78 11.09
N LEU A 85 -6.53 9.23 11.59
CA LEU A 85 -6.59 7.84 12.01
C LEU A 85 -6.64 6.91 10.80
N ALA A 86 -6.01 5.74 10.96
CA ALA A 86 -6.08 4.65 9.99
C ALA A 86 -7.42 3.91 10.04
N ASP A 87 -7.65 3.06 9.06
CA ASP A 87 -8.89 2.29 8.93
C ASP A 87 -8.94 1.05 9.86
N SER A 88 -7.87 0.80 10.62
CA SER A 88 -7.80 -0.26 11.62
C SER A 88 -8.74 0.01 12.80
N ILE A 89 -9.68 -0.90 13.03
CA ILE A 89 -10.58 -0.87 14.18
C ILE A 89 -9.86 -1.53 15.35
N THR A 90 -9.04 -0.74 16.04
CA THR A 90 -8.19 -1.22 17.14
C THR A 90 -7.97 -0.11 18.17
N THR A 91 -7.28 -0.43 19.25
CA THR A 91 -6.76 0.56 20.19
C THR A 91 -5.31 0.89 19.84
N TRP A 92 -5.09 2.08 19.29
CA TRP A 92 -3.75 2.58 19.02
C TRP A 92 -3.05 2.97 20.32
N ARG A 93 -1.79 2.56 20.47
CA ARG A 93 -0.95 2.99 21.59
C ARG A 93 -0.12 4.20 21.17
N LEU A 94 -0.43 5.36 21.74
CA LEU A 94 0.39 6.55 21.65
C LEU A 94 1.46 6.52 22.74
N THR A 95 2.72 6.63 22.36
CA THR A 95 3.84 6.79 23.29
C THR A 95 4.55 8.10 23.00
N ALA A 96 4.66 8.95 24.02
CA ALA A 96 5.39 10.21 23.95
C ALA A 96 6.64 10.11 24.83
N LEU A 97 7.79 10.49 24.27
CA LEU A 97 9.06 10.62 24.97
C LEU A 97 9.48 12.09 24.86
N ALA A 98 9.79 12.72 25.98
CA ALA A 98 10.14 14.13 26.05
C ALA A 98 11.49 14.32 26.71
N SER A 99 12.23 15.32 26.23
CA SER A 99 13.49 15.77 26.83
C SER A 99 13.48 17.30 26.91
N ALA A 100 13.80 17.84 28.09
CA ALA A 100 13.95 19.27 28.30
C ALA A 100 15.42 19.70 28.16
N GLN A 101 15.66 20.99 27.90
CA GLN A 101 17.01 21.54 27.73
C GLN A 101 17.92 21.33 28.95
N GLN A 102 17.34 21.30 30.15
CA GLN A 102 18.06 21.02 31.40
C GLN A 102 18.38 19.53 31.62
N GLY A 103 18.10 18.66 30.63
CA GLY A 103 18.41 17.23 30.68
C GLY A 103 17.35 16.37 31.38
N GLN A 104 16.20 16.94 31.71
CA GLN A 104 15.07 16.17 32.26
C GLN A 104 14.44 15.31 31.17
N LEU A 105 14.01 14.11 31.54
CA LEU A 105 13.34 13.16 30.65
C LEU A 105 11.95 12.86 31.18
N GLY A 106 10.99 12.71 30.27
CA GLY A 106 9.62 12.33 30.57
C GLY A 106 9.11 11.30 29.57
N SER A 107 8.18 10.46 30.00
CA SER A 107 7.46 9.55 29.11
C SER A 107 6.01 9.43 29.52
N ALA A 108 5.13 9.27 28.53
CA ALA A 108 3.72 9.00 28.74
C ALA A 108 3.22 8.02 27.68
N THR A 109 2.24 7.21 28.04
CA THR A 109 1.55 6.31 27.10
C THR A 109 0.05 6.45 27.29
N ALA A 110 -0.67 6.50 26.17
CA ALA A 110 -2.13 6.61 26.13
C ALA A 110 -2.70 5.69 25.04
N GLY A 111 -3.94 5.23 25.24
CA GLY A 111 -4.68 4.45 24.25
C GLY A 111 -5.69 5.31 23.51
N ILE A 112 -5.75 5.19 22.18
CA ILE A 112 -6.76 5.81 21.33
C ILE A 112 -7.62 4.69 20.74
N ARG A 113 -8.84 4.54 21.24
CA ARG A 113 -9.77 3.49 20.78
C ARG A 113 -10.49 3.93 19.51
N VAL A 114 -10.32 3.17 18.43
CA VAL A 114 -11.09 3.29 17.19
C VAL A 114 -12.12 2.16 17.19
N PHE A 115 -13.39 2.52 17.00
CA PHE A 115 -14.49 1.56 17.05
C PHE A 115 -15.53 1.89 15.99
N GLN A 116 -16.07 0.83 15.38
CA GLN A 116 -17.20 0.87 14.46
C GLN A 116 -18.21 -0.17 14.94
N ASP A 117 -19.49 0.19 14.90
CA ASP A 117 -20.61 -0.63 15.39
C ASP A 117 -20.93 -1.82 14.49
N PHE A 118 -20.57 -1.73 13.20
CA PHE A 118 -20.67 -2.84 12.25
C PHE A 118 -19.49 -2.83 11.29
N PHE A 119 -18.76 -3.95 11.18
CA PHE A 119 -17.64 -4.07 10.26
C PHE A 119 -17.35 -5.52 9.88
N VAL A 120 -16.62 -5.70 8.79
CA VAL A 120 -16.11 -7.01 8.37
C VAL A 120 -14.59 -7.06 8.44
N ASP A 121 -14.02 -8.22 8.75
CA ASP A 121 -12.58 -8.43 8.67
C ASP A 121 -12.27 -9.68 7.84
N ILE A 122 -11.16 -9.60 7.10
CA ILE A 122 -10.64 -10.70 6.30
C ILE A 122 -9.43 -11.24 7.06
N ASP A 123 -9.54 -12.46 7.58
CA ASP A 123 -8.43 -13.11 8.26
C ASP A 123 -7.61 -13.90 7.24
N LEU A 124 -6.57 -13.23 6.72
CA LEU A 124 -5.64 -13.78 5.74
C LEU A 124 -4.40 -14.34 6.43
N PRO A 125 -3.83 -15.45 5.92
CA PRO A 125 -2.51 -15.86 6.35
C PRO A 125 -1.46 -14.82 5.94
N VAL A 126 -0.24 -14.98 6.44
CA VAL A 126 0.88 -14.08 6.10
C VAL A 126 1.20 -14.11 4.60
N TYR A 127 1.04 -15.27 3.96
CA TYR A 127 1.23 -15.45 2.53
C TYR A 127 0.48 -16.68 2.00
N PHE A 128 0.27 -16.71 0.68
CA PHE A 128 -0.15 -17.91 -0.05
C PHE A 128 0.98 -18.44 -0.92
N THR A 129 0.82 -19.67 -1.41
CA THR A 129 1.58 -20.24 -2.52
C THR A 129 0.68 -20.34 -3.74
N GLN A 130 1.24 -20.14 -4.94
CA GLN A 130 0.52 -20.36 -6.18
C GLN A 130 0.00 -21.80 -6.25
N GLY A 131 -1.26 -21.98 -6.65
CA GLY A 131 -1.93 -23.28 -6.69
C GLY A 131 -2.65 -23.67 -5.39
N ASP A 132 -2.47 -22.92 -4.30
CA ASP A 132 -3.16 -23.19 -3.03
C ASP A 132 -4.68 -23.07 -3.19
N GLU A 133 -5.40 -24.03 -2.62
CA GLU A 133 -6.84 -23.93 -2.40
C GLU A 133 -7.12 -23.70 -0.93
N VAL A 134 -7.68 -22.52 -0.62
CA VAL A 134 -7.87 -22.06 0.76
C VAL A 134 -9.30 -21.59 0.97
N SER A 135 -9.83 -21.84 2.17
CA SER A 135 -11.08 -21.26 2.63
C SER A 135 -10.75 -20.01 3.43
N VAL A 136 -10.95 -18.83 2.84
CA VAL A 136 -10.68 -17.55 3.51
C VAL A 136 -11.82 -17.25 4.49
N PRO A 137 -11.55 -17.17 5.81
CA PRO A 137 -12.52 -16.75 6.79
C PRO A 137 -12.80 -15.24 6.70
N ILE A 138 -14.08 -14.90 6.68
CA ILE A 138 -14.58 -13.54 6.71
C ILE A 138 -15.43 -13.40 7.97
N ALA A 139 -14.94 -12.63 8.93
CA ALA A 139 -15.66 -12.36 10.17
C ALA A 139 -16.54 -11.12 9.98
N VAL A 140 -17.82 -11.24 10.32
CA VAL A 140 -18.80 -10.16 10.30
C VAL A 140 -19.18 -9.83 11.73
N TYR A 141 -18.93 -8.59 12.14
CA TYR A 141 -19.18 -8.11 13.50
C TYR A 141 -20.41 -7.20 13.49
N ASN A 142 -21.43 -7.54 14.30
CA ASN A 142 -22.62 -6.73 14.48
C ASN A 142 -22.78 -6.30 15.95
N TYR A 143 -22.16 -5.18 16.33
CA TYR A 143 -22.31 -4.57 17.66
C TYR A 143 -23.51 -3.61 17.78
N LEU A 144 -24.42 -3.62 16.79
CA LEU A 144 -25.67 -2.87 16.85
C LEU A 144 -26.66 -3.56 17.81
N PRO A 145 -27.59 -2.80 18.43
CA PRO A 145 -28.61 -3.37 19.30
C PRO A 145 -29.72 -4.12 18.55
N GLN A 146 -29.61 -4.27 17.23
CA GLN A 146 -30.61 -4.87 16.35
C GLN A 146 -29.94 -5.92 15.44
N PRO A 147 -30.62 -7.04 15.15
CA PRO A 147 -30.16 -7.97 14.15
C PRO A 147 -30.24 -7.32 12.76
N GLN A 148 -29.47 -7.85 11.81
CA GLN A 148 -29.56 -7.40 10.42
C GLN A 148 -29.22 -8.52 9.45
N THR A 149 -29.80 -8.43 8.25
CA THR A 149 -29.39 -9.27 7.12
C THR A 149 -28.29 -8.56 6.33
N VAL A 150 -27.19 -9.27 6.07
CA VAL A 150 -25.99 -8.76 5.40
C VAL A 150 -25.73 -9.57 4.14
N ARG A 151 -25.62 -8.87 3.01
CA ARG A 151 -25.10 -9.44 1.77
C ARG A 151 -23.60 -9.21 1.70
N LEU A 152 -22.84 -10.30 1.75
CA LEU A 152 -21.40 -10.31 1.53
C LEU A 152 -21.12 -10.50 0.04
N THR A 153 -20.16 -9.75 -0.49
CA THR A 153 -19.73 -9.84 -1.89
C THR A 153 -18.22 -9.78 -1.95
N LEU A 154 -17.62 -10.90 -2.37
CA LEU A 154 -16.20 -10.98 -2.64
C LEU A 154 -15.93 -10.49 -4.07
N THR A 155 -15.06 -9.50 -4.21
CA THR A 155 -14.71 -8.98 -5.54
C THR A 155 -13.73 -9.93 -6.21
N GLN A 156 -14.12 -10.48 -7.37
CA GLN A 156 -13.26 -11.32 -8.20
C GLN A 156 -12.09 -10.50 -8.75
N GLU A 157 -10.86 -11.01 -8.60
CA GLU A 157 -9.62 -10.43 -9.15
C GLU A 157 -8.88 -11.50 -9.97
N ASP A 158 -7.90 -11.10 -10.80
CA ASP A 158 -7.25 -11.99 -11.78
C ASP A 158 -6.27 -13.00 -11.16
N TRP A 159 -5.94 -12.82 -9.88
CA TRP A 159 -4.92 -13.62 -9.20
C TRP A 159 -5.47 -14.87 -8.50
N PHE A 160 -6.79 -15.01 -8.40
CA PHE A 160 -7.44 -16.18 -7.80
C PHE A 160 -8.68 -16.61 -8.60
N GLU A 161 -9.05 -17.88 -8.53
CA GLU A 161 -10.34 -18.40 -8.98
C GLU A 161 -11.24 -18.59 -7.76
N LEU A 162 -12.43 -18.01 -7.78
CA LEU A 162 -13.43 -18.31 -6.76
C LEU A 162 -14.06 -19.67 -7.04
N LEU A 163 -13.99 -20.58 -6.06
CA LEU A 163 -14.56 -21.93 -6.15
C LEU A 163 -15.99 -22.00 -5.57
N ASP A 164 -16.43 -20.93 -4.91
CA ASP A 164 -17.73 -20.77 -4.27
C ASP A 164 -18.58 -19.69 -4.99
N GLU A 165 -19.79 -19.43 -4.46
CA GLU A 165 -20.57 -18.26 -4.84
C GLU A 165 -19.88 -16.95 -4.40
N ALA A 166 -19.84 -15.96 -5.30
CA ALA A 166 -19.25 -14.63 -5.04
C ALA A 166 -20.03 -13.82 -4.01
N GLU A 167 -21.30 -14.17 -3.83
CA GLU A 167 -22.20 -13.49 -2.92
C GLU A 167 -22.82 -14.49 -1.95
N LYS A 168 -22.88 -14.09 -0.68
CA LYS A 168 -23.52 -14.89 0.37
C LYS A 168 -24.37 -13.97 1.23
N GLU A 169 -25.57 -14.41 1.57
CA GLU A 169 -26.46 -13.69 2.48
C GLU A 169 -26.38 -14.34 3.86
N LEU A 170 -26.27 -13.49 4.88
CA LEU A 170 -26.10 -13.90 6.27
C LEU A 170 -27.04 -13.08 7.15
N PHE A 171 -27.80 -13.75 8.00
CA PHE A 171 -28.52 -13.10 9.08
C PHE A 171 -27.64 -13.13 10.34
N ILE A 172 -27.38 -11.97 10.93
CA ILE A 172 -26.57 -11.83 12.13
C ILE A 172 -27.37 -11.17 13.26
N GLU A 173 -27.33 -11.78 14.43
CA GLU A 173 -28.04 -11.29 15.63
C GLU A 173 -27.41 -10.00 16.17
N ALA A 174 -28.11 -9.33 17.09
CA ALA A 174 -27.58 -8.17 17.79
C ALA A 174 -26.44 -8.56 18.74
N ASP A 175 -25.36 -7.77 18.76
CA ASP A 175 -24.15 -7.99 19.57
C ASP A 175 -23.48 -9.36 19.31
N ASP A 176 -23.48 -9.81 18.05
CA ASP A 176 -22.98 -11.11 17.63
C ASP A 176 -21.89 -11.03 16.55
N VAL A 177 -21.17 -12.12 16.37
CA VAL A 177 -20.10 -12.29 15.38
C VAL A 177 -20.27 -13.60 14.64
N GLU A 178 -20.36 -13.53 13.32
CA GLU A 178 -20.51 -14.70 12.46
C GLU A 178 -19.36 -14.79 11.46
N VAL A 179 -18.95 -16.02 11.13
CA VAL A 179 -17.82 -16.27 10.22
C VAL A 179 -18.30 -17.02 8.99
N VAL A 180 -18.07 -16.43 7.82
CA VAL A 180 -18.37 -17.04 6.52
C VAL A 180 -17.09 -17.34 5.78
N TYR A 181 -17.00 -18.51 5.16
CA TYR A 181 -15.83 -18.93 4.41
C TYR A 181 -16.04 -18.74 2.91
N PHE A 182 -15.03 -18.23 2.21
CA PHE A 182 -14.98 -18.19 0.75
C PHE A 182 -13.82 -19.05 0.26
N ARG A 183 -14.13 -20.09 -0.51
CA ARG A 183 -13.10 -20.96 -1.06
C ARG A 183 -12.51 -20.37 -2.34
N ILE A 184 -11.21 -20.11 -2.34
CA ILE A 184 -10.47 -19.58 -3.49
C ILE A 184 -9.32 -20.53 -3.88
N ARG A 185 -8.98 -20.56 -5.16
CA ARG A 185 -7.75 -21.16 -5.68
C ARG A 185 -6.81 -20.05 -6.15
N VAL A 186 -5.58 -20.04 -5.68
CA VAL A 186 -4.59 -19.02 -6.02
C VAL A 186 -3.95 -19.34 -7.37
N VAL A 187 -3.96 -18.40 -8.32
CA VAL A 187 -3.51 -18.61 -9.70
C VAL A 187 -2.25 -17.82 -10.03
N GLN A 188 -2.10 -16.60 -9.50
CA GLN A 188 -0.95 -15.72 -9.79
C GLN A 188 -0.16 -15.40 -8.52
N PHE A 189 1.17 -15.47 -8.62
CA PHE A 189 2.07 -15.02 -7.56
C PHE A 189 2.29 -13.50 -7.63
N GLY A 190 2.80 -12.90 -6.55
CA GLY A 190 3.01 -11.45 -6.42
C GLY A 190 2.27 -10.84 -5.23
N THR A 191 2.25 -9.51 -5.15
CA THR A 191 1.48 -8.78 -4.14
C THR A 191 0.13 -8.40 -4.73
N HIS A 192 -0.94 -8.88 -4.10
CA HIS A 192 -2.30 -8.72 -4.57
C HIS A 192 -3.20 -8.15 -3.47
N SER A 193 -4.40 -7.71 -3.85
CA SER A 193 -5.43 -7.29 -2.91
C SER A 193 -6.59 -8.28 -2.88
N LEU A 194 -7.31 -8.32 -1.77
CA LEU A 194 -8.60 -8.98 -1.67
C LEU A 194 -9.61 -7.98 -1.12
N THR A 195 -10.70 -7.76 -1.86
CA THR A 195 -11.74 -6.80 -1.51
C THR A 195 -13.04 -7.51 -1.13
N MET A 196 -13.54 -7.25 0.08
CA MET A 196 -14.82 -7.74 0.58
C MET A 196 -15.76 -6.56 0.84
N THR A 197 -17.00 -6.67 0.37
CA THR A 197 -18.06 -5.69 0.61
C THR A 197 -19.20 -6.35 1.38
N ALA A 198 -19.69 -5.69 2.43
CA ALA A 198 -20.78 -6.14 3.26
C ALA A 198 -21.89 -5.08 3.29
N LEU A 199 -23.02 -5.40 2.66
CA LEU A 199 -24.18 -4.54 2.59
C LEU A 199 -25.26 -5.02 3.56
N GLY A 200 -25.27 -4.48 4.78
CA GLY A 200 -26.30 -4.74 5.79
C GLY A 200 -27.48 -3.79 5.68
N GLU A 201 -28.66 -4.18 6.19
CA GLU A 201 -29.89 -3.37 6.18
C GLU A 201 -29.71 -2.01 6.86
N HIS A 202 -28.95 -1.97 7.97
CA HIS A 202 -28.76 -0.77 8.76
C HIS A 202 -27.40 -0.11 8.55
N LYS A 203 -26.34 -0.91 8.45
CA LYS A 203 -24.96 -0.45 8.26
C LYS A 203 -24.29 -1.28 7.17
N SER A 204 -23.26 -0.72 6.56
CA SER A 204 -22.50 -1.38 5.50
C SER A 204 -21.03 -1.04 5.68
N ASP A 205 -20.16 -1.97 5.30
CA ASP A 205 -18.71 -1.84 5.42
C ASP A 205 -18.04 -2.47 4.21
N ALA A 206 -16.85 -1.98 3.84
CA ALA A 206 -16.03 -2.58 2.82
C ALA A 206 -14.57 -2.56 3.25
N ILE A 207 -13.86 -3.66 3.01
CA ILE A 207 -12.47 -3.83 3.40
C ILE A 207 -11.65 -4.36 2.22
N ARG A 208 -10.44 -3.83 2.07
CA ARG A 208 -9.42 -4.33 1.14
C ARG A 208 -8.14 -4.64 1.90
N ARG A 209 -7.70 -5.89 1.87
CA ARG A 209 -6.43 -6.34 2.46
C ARG A 209 -5.44 -6.72 1.38
N SER A 210 -4.16 -6.43 1.60
CA SER A 210 -3.06 -6.87 0.74
C SER A 210 -2.52 -8.22 1.19
N ILE A 211 -2.21 -9.10 0.27
CA ILE A 211 -1.61 -10.41 0.51
C ILE A 211 -0.43 -10.65 -0.43
N THR A 212 0.60 -11.33 0.06
CA THR A 212 1.72 -11.77 -0.78
C THR A 212 1.53 -13.23 -1.15
N VAL A 213 1.69 -13.54 -2.43
CA VAL A 213 1.64 -14.89 -2.97
C VAL A 213 3.02 -15.24 -3.50
N TYR A 214 3.57 -16.35 -3.01
CA TYR A 214 4.83 -16.92 -3.48
C TYR A 214 4.58 -17.87 -4.66
N PRO A 215 5.53 -17.96 -5.60
CA PRO A 215 5.48 -18.95 -6.66
C PRO A 215 5.64 -20.37 -6.09
N ASP A 216 5.04 -21.36 -6.75
CA ASP A 216 5.19 -22.77 -6.38
C ASP A 216 6.56 -23.30 -6.82
N GLY A 217 7.55 -23.18 -5.95
CA GLY A 217 8.89 -23.65 -6.23
C GLY A 217 9.86 -23.47 -5.08
N LYS A 218 11.07 -23.97 -5.28
CA LYS A 218 12.17 -23.81 -4.32
C LYS A 218 13.10 -22.69 -4.79
N GLN A 219 13.31 -21.70 -3.92
CA GLN A 219 14.30 -20.65 -4.17
C GLN A 219 15.70 -21.25 -4.25
N LEU A 220 16.40 -20.96 -5.36
CA LEU A 220 17.79 -21.30 -5.57
C LEU A 220 18.61 -20.00 -5.55
N GLU A 221 19.62 -19.98 -4.70
CA GLU A 221 20.53 -18.84 -4.57
C GLU A 221 21.94 -19.23 -5.02
N ALA A 222 22.51 -18.43 -5.92
CA ALA A 222 23.90 -18.52 -6.32
C ALA A 222 24.59 -17.19 -5.96
N THR A 223 25.61 -17.26 -5.12
CA THR A 223 26.39 -16.08 -4.71
C THR A 223 27.78 -16.15 -5.29
N PHE A 224 28.19 -15.08 -5.95
CA PHE A 224 29.56 -14.88 -6.44
C PHE A 224 30.17 -13.70 -5.69
N SER A 225 31.39 -13.87 -5.20
CA SER A 225 32.15 -12.81 -4.54
C SER A 225 33.53 -12.75 -5.17
N ASP A 226 34.02 -11.54 -5.44
CA ASP A 226 35.32 -11.32 -6.06
C ASP A 226 35.92 -9.98 -5.63
N ARG A 227 37.24 -9.82 -5.78
CA ARG A 227 37.93 -8.55 -5.59
C ARG A 227 38.20 -7.89 -6.94
N LEU A 228 37.67 -6.69 -7.12
CA LEU A 228 37.84 -5.91 -8.35
C LEU A 228 39.25 -5.31 -8.41
N GLU A 229 40.17 -5.99 -9.08
CA GLU A 229 41.52 -5.49 -9.42
C GLU A 229 41.62 -5.02 -10.90
N GLY A 230 40.58 -5.29 -11.69
CA GLY A 230 40.46 -4.99 -13.11
C GLY A 230 39.05 -5.33 -13.62
N PRO A 231 38.81 -5.35 -14.95
CA PRO A 231 37.52 -5.77 -15.49
C PRO A 231 37.25 -7.24 -15.16
N VAL A 232 36.06 -7.52 -14.60
CA VAL A 232 35.62 -8.87 -14.22
C VAL A 232 34.33 -9.19 -14.97
N GLU A 233 34.32 -10.35 -15.63
CA GLU A 233 33.12 -10.91 -16.25
C GLU A 233 32.67 -12.14 -15.45
N LYS A 234 31.37 -12.22 -15.16
CA LYS A 234 30.75 -13.37 -14.49
C LYS A 234 29.49 -13.78 -15.25
N THR A 235 29.43 -15.05 -15.62
CA THR A 235 28.24 -15.64 -16.23
C THR A 235 27.32 -16.19 -15.14
N VAL A 236 26.06 -15.75 -15.15
CA VAL A 236 25.01 -16.27 -14.24
C VAL A 236 24.08 -17.15 -15.05
N THR A 237 24.02 -18.44 -14.71
CA THR A 237 23.14 -19.40 -15.37
C THR A 237 21.82 -19.49 -14.62
N ILE A 238 20.72 -19.16 -15.30
CA ILE A 238 19.36 -19.35 -14.79
C ILE A 238 18.87 -20.71 -15.30
N PRO A 239 18.46 -21.64 -14.42
CA PRO A 239 17.92 -22.94 -14.82
C PRO A 239 16.73 -22.78 -15.78
N ALA A 240 16.57 -23.71 -16.73
CA ALA A 240 15.45 -23.68 -17.67
C ALA A 240 14.10 -23.92 -16.97
N GLU A 241 14.13 -24.60 -15.82
CA GLU A 241 12.99 -24.88 -14.96
C GLU A 241 12.60 -23.68 -14.06
N ALA A 242 13.32 -22.56 -14.15
CA ALA A 242 13.01 -21.38 -13.36
C ALA A 242 11.65 -20.79 -13.73
N ILE A 243 10.86 -20.45 -12.72
CA ILE A 243 9.55 -19.82 -12.90
C ILE A 243 9.76 -18.42 -13.46
N VAL A 244 9.10 -18.13 -14.59
CA VAL A 244 9.23 -16.86 -15.30
C VAL A 244 8.91 -15.69 -14.35
N GLY A 245 9.75 -14.65 -14.34
CA GLY A 245 9.56 -13.47 -13.49
C GLY A 245 10.11 -13.58 -12.06
N THR A 246 10.62 -14.74 -11.66
CA THR A 246 11.20 -14.94 -10.31
C THR A 246 12.70 -14.67 -10.25
N ALA A 247 13.39 -14.67 -11.40
CA ALA A 247 14.83 -14.47 -11.46
C ALA A 247 15.22 -13.04 -11.06
N LYS A 248 15.99 -12.92 -9.96
CA LYS A 248 16.50 -11.65 -9.46
C LYS A 248 18.02 -11.70 -9.35
N ILE A 249 18.71 -10.80 -10.06
CA ILE A 249 20.15 -10.63 -9.96
C ILE A 249 20.43 -9.35 -9.17
N THR A 250 21.18 -9.48 -8.07
CA THR A 250 21.62 -8.33 -7.27
C THR A 250 23.14 -8.23 -7.35
N CYS A 251 23.65 -7.14 -7.91
CA CYS A 251 25.08 -6.84 -7.91
C CYS A 251 25.38 -5.84 -6.79
N LYS A 252 26.33 -6.16 -5.91
CA LYS A 252 26.81 -5.26 -4.87
C LYS A 252 28.29 -5.02 -5.07
N ILE A 253 28.70 -3.75 -5.11
CA ILE A 253 30.09 -3.34 -5.27
C ILE A 253 30.49 -2.57 -4.03
N TYR A 254 31.54 -3.03 -3.36
CA TYR A 254 32.11 -2.36 -2.20
C TYR A 254 33.46 -1.74 -2.57
N PRO A 255 33.68 -0.45 -2.30
CA PRO A 255 34.97 0.20 -2.56
C PRO A 255 36.09 -0.27 -1.61
N GLY A 256 35.74 -0.98 -0.53
CA GLY A 256 36.70 -1.59 0.39
C GLY A 256 36.02 -2.44 1.46
N VAL A 257 36.83 -3.17 2.24
CA VAL A 257 36.36 -4.14 3.25
C VAL A 257 35.51 -3.47 4.33
N LEU A 258 35.80 -2.21 4.69
CA LEU A 258 35.02 -1.49 5.69
C LEU A 258 33.56 -1.29 5.26
N SER A 259 33.30 -1.01 3.98
CA SER A 259 31.94 -0.84 3.44
C SER A 259 31.14 -2.13 3.53
N GLN A 260 31.77 -3.29 3.38
CA GLN A 260 31.13 -4.59 3.54
C GLN A 260 30.76 -4.86 5.02
N VAL A 261 31.63 -4.49 5.95
CA VAL A 261 31.35 -4.62 7.40
C VAL A 261 30.21 -3.70 7.82
N VAL A 262 30.17 -2.46 7.32
CA VAL A 262 29.09 -1.50 7.62
C VAL A 262 27.73 -2.04 7.14
N GLU A 263 27.64 -2.57 5.92
CA GLU A 263 26.39 -3.21 5.47
C GLU A 263 26.03 -4.44 6.33
N GLY A 264 27.04 -5.24 6.71
CA GLY A 264 26.84 -6.38 7.61
C GLY A 264 26.25 -5.97 8.96
N LEU A 265 26.70 -4.84 9.51
CA LEU A 265 26.17 -4.26 10.74
C LEU A 265 24.73 -3.75 10.58
N GLU A 266 24.39 -3.13 9.44
CA GLU A 266 23.01 -2.72 9.15
C GLU A 266 22.06 -3.92 9.11
N LYS A 267 22.49 -5.08 8.61
CA LYS A 267 21.68 -6.32 8.63
C LYS A 267 21.45 -6.91 10.03
N LEU A 268 22.21 -6.48 11.04
CA LEU A 268 21.93 -6.82 12.44
C LEU A 268 20.77 -6.02 13.00
N LEU A 269 20.43 -4.88 12.39
CA LEU A 269 19.21 -4.14 12.72
C LEU A 269 18.03 -4.98 12.23
N ARG A 270 17.31 -5.57 13.17
CA ARG A 270 16.06 -6.30 12.92
C ARG A 270 14.89 -5.47 13.37
N LEU A 271 13.73 -5.72 12.77
CA LEU A 271 12.46 -5.28 13.35
C LEU A 271 12.37 -5.83 14.78
N PRO A 272 12.24 -4.97 15.80
CA PRO A 272 12.03 -5.43 17.15
C PRO A 272 10.68 -6.16 17.18
N HIS A 273 10.74 -7.46 17.46
CA HIS A 273 9.59 -8.26 17.84
C HIS A 273 9.68 -8.47 19.35
N GLY A 274 8.57 -8.18 20.04
CA GLY A 274 8.41 -8.42 21.47
C GLY A 274 7.85 -9.81 21.75
#